data_AF-A0A8J2QMD9-F1
#
_entry.id   AF-A0A8J2QMD9-F1
#
_cell.length_a   1.000
_cell.length_b   1.000
_cell.length_c   1.000
_cell.angle_alpha   90.00
_cell.angle_beta   90.00
_cell.angle_gamma   90.00
#
_symmetry.space_group_name_H-M   'P 1'
#
loop_
_entity.id
_entity.type
_entity.pdbx_description
1 polymer ?
#
loop_
_entity_poly.entity_id
_entity_poly.type
_entity_poly.pdbx_seq_one_letter_code
_entity_poly.pdbx_strand_id
1 'polypeptide(L)'
;MVPWNQIFAQAIGYRMNWDDPPDSFHPYHHLNRRDVYHNLEILLDRNGLNGFHCVRRAICEVNSVTDARGIYLKILKMIFRKSRTSKTNKWHNYTDEDCQLSINSCPFSVMEISTYTDI
;
A
#
# COMPACT_ATOMS: atom_id res chain seq x y z
N MET A 1 -21.02 -29.67 -3.85
CA MET A 1 -21.26 -28.21 -3.95
C MET A 1 -20.30 -27.67 -4.98
N VAL A 2 -20.78 -26.99 -6.03
CA VAL A 2 -19.93 -26.52 -7.13
C VAL A 2 -19.19 -25.24 -6.69
N PRO A 3 -17.87 -25.14 -6.88
CA PRO A 3 -17.10 -23.98 -6.47
C PRO A 3 -17.42 -22.75 -7.35
N TRP A 4 -17.49 -21.57 -6.73
CA TRP A 4 -17.93 -20.32 -7.37
C TRP A 4 -17.16 -19.97 -8.65
N ASN A 5 -15.87 -20.29 -8.71
CA ASN A 5 -15.04 -20.07 -9.89
C ASN A 5 -15.54 -20.83 -11.13
N GLN A 6 -16.07 -22.04 -10.98
CA GLN A 6 -16.62 -22.83 -12.08
C GLN A 6 -17.96 -22.28 -12.57
N ILE A 7 -18.78 -21.77 -11.65
CA ILE A 7 -20.05 -21.10 -11.98
C ILE A 7 -19.76 -19.86 -12.82
N PHE A 8 -18.81 -19.01 -12.41
CA PHE A 8 -18.44 -17.81 -13.18
C PHE A 8 -17.82 -18.12 -14.55
N ALA A 9 -17.00 -19.17 -14.65
CA ALA A 9 -16.40 -19.57 -15.92
C ALA A 9 -17.44 -20.07 -16.93
N GLN A 10 -18.39 -20.90 -16.47
CA GLN A 10 -19.49 -21.38 -17.29
C GLN A 10 -20.44 -20.24 -17.66
N ALA A 11 -20.69 -19.36 -16.71
CA ALA A 11 -21.49 -18.18 -16.87
C ALA A 11 -21.00 -17.29 -18.03
N ILE A 12 -19.76 -16.81 -17.94
CA ILE A 12 -19.18 -15.94 -18.99
C ILE A 12 -19.25 -16.60 -20.37
N GLY A 13 -19.10 -17.93 -20.45
CA GLY A 13 -19.23 -18.71 -21.69
C GLY A 13 -20.64 -18.72 -22.32
N TYR A 14 -21.70 -18.67 -21.51
CA TYR A 14 -23.10 -18.69 -21.97
C TYR A 14 -23.75 -17.31 -22.10
N ARG A 15 -23.05 -16.22 -21.77
CA ARG A 15 -23.57 -14.84 -21.80
C ARG A 15 -24.96 -14.68 -21.14
N MET A 16 -25.24 -15.45 -20.09
CA MET A 16 -26.49 -15.26 -19.37
C MET A 16 -26.44 -13.91 -18.66
N ASN A 17 -27.60 -13.25 -18.57
CA ASN A 17 -27.71 -12.06 -17.75
C ASN A 17 -27.71 -12.53 -16.29
N TRP A 18 -26.61 -12.33 -15.57
CA TRP A 18 -26.60 -12.57 -14.13
C TRP A 18 -27.16 -11.37 -13.41
N ASP A 19 -28.02 -11.63 -12.42
CA ASP A 19 -28.39 -10.61 -11.45
C ASP A 19 -27.12 -10.11 -10.76
N ASP A 20 -27.02 -8.79 -10.60
CA ASP A 20 -25.94 -8.18 -9.84
C ASP A 20 -25.83 -8.85 -8.45
N PRO A 21 -24.61 -9.05 -7.93
CA PRO A 21 -24.46 -9.60 -6.59
C PRO A 21 -25.27 -8.77 -5.60
N PRO A 22 -25.91 -9.40 -4.60
CA PRO A 22 -26.83 -8.71 -3.69
C PRO A 22 -26.13 -7.54 -3.01
N ASP A 23 -26.86 -6.47 -2.67
CA ASP A 23 -26.30 -5.26 -2.01
C ASP A 23 -25.54 -5.56 -0.70
N SER A 24 -25.75 -6.74 -0.09
CA SER A 24 -25.01 -7.25 1.07
C SER A 24 -23.62 -7.81 0.73
N PHE A 25 -23.33 -8.05 -0.55
CA PHE A 25 -22.02 -8.40 -1.06
C PHE A 25 -21.21 -7.12 -1.19
N HIS A 26 -20.61 -6.69 -0.08
CA HIS A 26 -19.56 -5.69 -0.07
C HIS A 26 -18.21 -6.41 -0.11
N PRO A 27 -17.61 -6.67 -1.28
CA PRO A 27 -16.24 -7.18 -1.37
C PRO A 27 -15.21 -6.09 -1.00
N TYR A 28 -15.64 -5.03 -0.30
CA TYR A 28 -14.79 -3.96 0.19
C TYR A 28 -13.75 -4.57 1.14
N HIS A 29 -12.63 -5.01 0.58
CA HIS A 29 -11.39 -5.13 1.29
C HIS A 29 -11.09 -3.75 1.83
N HIS A 30 -11.39 -3.53 3.12
CA HIS A 30 -10.95 -2.33 3.80
C HIS A 30 -9.43 -2.23 3.61
N LEU A 31 -8.99 -1.21 2.88
CA LEU A 31 -7.57 -0.92 2.70
C LEU A 31 -6.97 -0.58 4.05
N ASN A 32 -6.36 -1.57 4.70
CA ASN A 32 -5.65 -1.34 5.94
C ASN A 32 -4.24 -0.88 5.63
N ARG A 33 -3.77 0.16 6.34
CA ARG A 33 -2.38 0.63 6.25
C ARG A 33 -1.36 -0.49 6.46
N ARG A 34 -1.67 -1.43 7.37
CA ARG A 34 -0.83 -2.63 7.60
C ARG A 34 -0.64 -3.44 6.32
N ASP A 35 -1.72 -3.68 5.58
CA ASP A 35 -1.70 -4.53 4.39
C ASP A 35 -0.94 -3.81 3.27
N VAL A 36 -1.11 -2.48 3.16
CA VAL A 36 -0.32 -1.65 2.24
C VAL A 36 1.18 -1.73 2.55
N TYR A 37 1.57 -1.55 3.82
CA TYR A 37 2.98 -1.60 4.23
C TYR A 37 3.59 -2.98 4.01
N HIS A 38 2.83 -4.03 4.33
CA HIS A 38 3.28 -5.41 4.16
C HIS A 38 3.45 -5.77 2.68
N ASN A 39 2.50 -5.39 1.84
CA ASN A 39 2.57 -5.65 0.40
C ASN A 39 3.71 -4.86 -0.25
N LEU A 40 3.94 -3.61 0.19
CA LEU A 40 5.09 -2.80 -0.27
C LEU A 40 6.42 -3.43 0.15
N GLU A 41 6.54 -3.88 1.40
CA GLU A 41 7.74 -4.59 1.87
C GLU A 41 8.03 -5.82 0.99
N ILE A 42 7.03 -6.68 0.79
CA ILE A 42 7.16 -7.88 -0.06
C ILE A 42 7.55 -7.51 -1.50
N LEU A 43 6.91 -6.48 -2.08
CA LEU A 43 7.20 -6.04 -3.44
C LEU A 43 8.65 -5.60 -3.55
N LEU A 44 9.14 -4.79 -2.61
CA LEU A 44 10.49 -4.23 -2.63
C LEU A 44 11.54 -5.32 -2.37
N ASP A 45 11.26 -6.25 -1.44
CA ASP A 45 12.11 -7.42 -1.18
C ASP A 45 12.27 -8.28 -2.44
N ARG A 46 11.18 -8.52 -3.18
CA ARG A 46 11.20 -9.27 -4.44
C ARG A 46 12.00 -8.57 -5.55
N ASN A 47 12.20 -7.27 -5.44
CA ASN A 47 13.01 -6.49 -6.39
C ASN A 47 14.47 -6.29 -5.90
N GLY A 48 14.91 -7.05 -4.89
CA GLY A 48 16.29 -7.01 -4.39
C GLY A 48 16.63 -5.82 -3.49
N LEU A 49 15.61 -5.10 -3.02
CA LEU A 49 15.77 -4.03 -2.04
C LEU A 49 15.51 -4.56 -0.63
N ASN A 50 15.95 -3.83 0.40
CA ASN A 50 15.52 -4.12 1.77
C ASN A 50 14.13 -3.49 1.99
N GLY A 51 13.07 -4.25 1.75
CA GLY A 51 11.69 -3.78 1.77
C GLY A 51 11.28 -3.19 3.11
N PHE A 52 11.77 -3.74 4.22
CA PHE A 52 11.56 -3.18 5.54
C PHE A 52 12.11 -1.74 5.65
N HIS A 53 13.38 -1.54 5.29
CA HIS A 53 14.00 -0.22 5.32
C HIS A 53 13.39 0.73 4.29
N CYS A 54 12.95 0.24 3.13
CA CYS A 54 12.29 1.08 2.14
C CYS A 54 10.92 1.60 2.61
N VAL A 55 10.10 0.74 3.22
CA VAL A 55 8.82 1.19 3.81
C VAL A 55 9.07 2.17 4.96
N ARG A 56 10.08 1.91 5.78
CA ARG A 56 10.49 2.83 6.85
C ARG A 56 11.00 4.17 6.30
N ARG A 57 11.81 4.16 5.23
CA ARG A 57 12.28 5.35 4.51
C ARG A 57 11.10 6.20 4.05
N ALA A 58 10.10 5.59 3.40
CA ALA A 58 8.91 6.29 2.96
C ALA A 58 8.15 6.97 4.13
N ILE A 59 8.05 6.30 5.29
CA ILE A 59 7.45 6.89 6.50
C ILE A 59 8.26 8.09 7.00
N CYS A 60 9.59 7.98 7.05
CA CYS A 60 10.47 9.06 7.51
C CYS A 60 10.38 10.29 6.58
N GLU A 61 10.47 10.07 5.26
CA GLU A 61 10.35 11.12 4.24
C GLU A 61 8.99 11.83 4.33
N VAL A 62 7.89 11.07 4.39
CA VAL A 62 6.53 11.65 4.46
C VAL A 62 6.30 12.43 5.76
N ASN A 63 6.87 11.97 6.87
CA ASN A 63 6.77 12.67 8.16
C ASN A 63 7.63 13.94 8.23
N SER A 64 8.73 14.01 7.47
CA SER A 64 9.56 15.23 7.38
C SER A 64 8.88 16.36 6.60
N VAL A 65 7.93 16.06 5.71
CA VAL A 65 7.19 17.07 4.95
C VAL A 65 6.15 17.72 5.85
N THR A 66 6.35 18.98 6.22
CA THR A 66 5.41 19.75 7.05
C THR A 66 4.19 20.19 6.24
N ASP A 67 4.38 20.74 5.05
CA ASP A 67 3.33 21.23 4.16
C ASP A 67 3.17 20.30 2.94
N ALA A 68 2.06 19.54 2.89
CA ALA A 68 1.78 18.65 1.76
C ALA A 68 1.02 19.43 0.67
N ARG A 69 1.77 20.07 -0.23
CA ARG A 69 1.24 20.74 -1.41
C ARG A 69 1.06 19.72 -2.54
N GLY A 70 -0.16 19.59 -3.05
CA GLY A 70 -0.50 18.64 -4.11
C GLY A 70 -1.17 17.36 -3.60
N ILE A 71 -1.98 16.74 -4.46
CA ILE A 71 -2.82 15.59 -4.10
C ILE A 71 -1.98 14.35 -3.76
N TYR A 72 -0.87 14.14 -4.48
CA TYR A 72 0.03 13.01 -4.27
C TYR A 72 0.61 12.98 -2.85
N LEU A 73 1.20 14.09 -2.40
CA LEU A 73 1.75 14.20 -1.04
C LEU A 73 0.67 14.05 0.04
N LYS A 74 -0.56 14.51 -0.22
CA LYS A 74 -1.69 14.30 0.70
C LYS A 74 -2.07 12.82 0.80
N ILE A 75 -2.08 12.10 -0.31
CA ILE A 75 -2.33 10.64 -0.33
C ILE A 75 -1.22 9.91 0.42
N LEU A 76 0.05 10.23 0.14
CA LEU A 76 1.19 9.63 0.85
C LEU A 76 1.11 9.89 2.35
N LYS A 77 0.82 11.13 2.78
CA LYS A 77 0.55 11.42 4.20
C LYS A 77 -0.61 10.61 4.75
N MET A 78 -1.68 10.42 4.00
CA MET A 78 -2.82 9.63 4.47
C MET A 78 -2.46 8.15 4.67
N ILE A 79 -1.66 7.58 3.76
CA ILE A 79 -1.22 6.18 3.80
C ILE A 79 -0.20 5.97 4.92
N PHE A 80 0.88 6.75 4.94
CA PHE A 80 2.04 6.54 5.81
C PHE A 80 1.96 7.20 7.19
N ARG A 81 0.87 7.92 7.51
CA ARG A 81 0.70 8.50 8.84
C ARG A 81 0.60 7.42 9.91
N LYS A 82 1.26 7.68 11.05
CA LYS A 82 1.16 6.85 12.25
C LYS A 82 -0.30 6.64 12.65
N SER A 83 -0.74 5.38 12.64
CA SER A 83 -2.06 5.00 13.10
C SER A 83 -2.08 4.85 14.62
N ARG A 84 -3.23 5.10 15.25
CA ARG A 84 -3.43 4.87 16.69
C ARG A 84 -3.36 3.39 17.09
N THR A 85 -3.53 2.50 16.11
CA THR A 85 -3.48 1.04 16.30
C THR A 85 -2.04 0.55 16.26
N SER A 86 -1.72 -0.44 17.09
CA SER A 86 -0.37 -1.02 17.21
C SER A 86 0.06 -1.90 16.03
N LYS A 87 -0.85 -2.21 15.10
CA LYS A 87 -0.61 -3.13 13.98
C LYS A 87 0.48 -2.66 12.99
N THR A 88 0.82 -1.38 12.99
CA THR A 88 1.87 -0.79 12.14
C THR A 88 3.13 -0.40 12.92
N ASN A 89 3.22 -0.77 14.21
CA ASN A 89 4.36 -0.44 15.06
C ASN A 89 5.69 -1.00 14.54
N LYS A 90 5.67 -2.11 13.79
CA LYS A 90 6.85 -2.67 13.13
C LYS A 90 7.65 -1.61 12.36
N TRP A 91 6.97 -0.72 11.64
CA TRP A 91 7.61 0.33 10.86
C TRP A 91 7.61 1.70 11.54
N HIS A 92 6.70 1.97 12.48
CA HIS A 92 6.59 3.25 13.18
C HIS A 92 7.36 3.33 14.51
N ASN A 93 7.88 2.22 15.02
CA ASN A 93 8.74 2.21 16.20
C ASN A 93 10.20 2.40 15.75
N TYR A 94 10.63 3.66 15.67
CA TYR A 94 11.95 4.04 15.20
C TYR A 94 12.44 5.30 15.93
N THR A 95 13.77 5.46 16.01
CA THR A 95 14.44 6.70 16.41
C THR A 95 14.86 7.52 15.18
N ASP A 96 15.34 8.74 15.37
CA ASP A 96 15.83 9.55 14.25
C ASP A 96 17.03 8.88 13.52
N GLU A 97 17.88 8.19 14.27
CA GLU A 97 19.02 7.41 13.74
C GLU A 97 18.56 6.25 12.84
N ASP A 98 17.51 5.53 13.24
CA ASP A 98 16.89 4.47 12.44
C ASP A 98 16.35 4.99 11.10
N CYS A 99 15.84 6.23 11.09
CA CYS A 99 15.39 6.89 9.86
C CYS A 99 16.58 7.14 8.93
N GLN A 100 17.68 7.70 9.44
CA GLN A 100 18.89 7.93 8.63
C GLN A 100 19.45 6.62 8.06
N LEU A 101 19.48 5.56 8.87
CA LEU A 101 19.91 4.24 8.41
C LEU A 101 19.01 3.71 7.28
N SER A 102 17.70 3.91 7.39
CA SER A 102 16.73 3.45 6.38
C SER A 102 16.81 4.27 5.10
N ILE A 103 17.05 5.57 5.20
CA ILE A 103 17.30 6.47 4.06
C ILE A 103 18.56 6.04 3.31
N ASN A 104 19.63 5.70 4.02
CA ASN A 104 20.88 5.25 3.42
C ASN A 104 20.80 3.82 2.86
N SER A 105 20.01 2.94 3.48
CA SER A 105 19.93 1.52 3.09
C SER A 105 19.06 1.28 1.86
N CYS A 106 17.96 2.02 1.70
CA CYS A 106 17.07 1.84 0.56
C CYS A 106 17.32 2.92 -0.48
N PRO A 107 17.66 2.61 -1.75
CA PRO A 107 17.82 3.61 -2.81
C PRO A 107 16.50 4.18 -3.35
N PHE A 108 15.38 3.49 -3.15
CA PHE A 108 14.07 3.90 -3.65
C PHE A 108 13.41 4.96 -2.73
N SER A 109 13.01 6.10 -3.30
CA SER A 109 12.21 7.14 -2.64
C SER A 109 10.83 7.24 -3.24
N VAL A 110 9.81 7.32 -2.40
CA VAL A 110 8.44 7.61 -2.87
C VAL A 110 8.27 9.09 -3.23
N MET A 111 9.11 9.99 -2.71
CA MET A 111 9.02 11.42 -3.01
C MET A 111 9.53 11.78 -4.40
N GLU A 112 10.40 10.96 -4.97
CA GLU A 112 11.03 11.19 -6.27
C GLU A 112 10.19 10.65 -7.44
N ILE A 113 9.04 10.04 -7.16
CA ILE A 113 8.10 9.60 -8.18
C ILE A 113 7.46 10.84 -8.82
N SER A 114 7.67 11.01 -10.12
CA SER A 114 7.06 12.11 -10.88
C SER A 114 5.54 12.05 -10.77
N THR A 115 4.92 13.18 -10.44
CA THR A 115 3.47 13.29 -10.26
C THR A 115 2.68 13.13 -11.56
N TYR A 116 3.36 12.98 -12.71
CA TYR A 116 2.80 12.91 -14.06
C TYR A 116 3.38 11.79 -14.94
N THR A 117 3.96 10.73 -14.36
CA THR A 117 4.44 9.59 -15.17
C THR A 117 3.32 8.61 -15.48
N ASP A 118 2.52 8.99 -16.48
CA ASP A 118 1.88 8.11 -17.46
C ASP A 118 1.67 8.97 -18.72
N ILE A 119 2.75 9.21 -19.49
CA ILE A 119 2.72 9.64 -20.90
C ILE A 119 3.55 8.63 -21.69
#